data_AF-A0A1I8EZC8-F1
#
_entry.id   AF-A0A1I8EZC8-F1
#
_cell.length_a   1.000
_cell.length_b   1.000
_cell.length_c   1.000
_cell.angle_alpha   90.00
_cell.angle_beta   90.00
_cell.angle_gamma   90.00
#
_symmetry.space_group_name_H-M   'P 1'
#
loop_
_entity.id
_entity.type
_entity.pdbx_description
1 polymer ?
#
loop_
_entity_poly.entity_id
_entity_poly.type
_entity_poly.pdbx_seq_one_letter_code
_entity_poly.pdbx_strand_id
1 'polypeptide(L)'
;MAIYYNGIDIFNELGWRRRYYFPTDRCQMLCCCCWPPYHCALALSVIDTTIVGIFAYRTADLLYRSGNNTNWIEFGIFLILLGFFICELLSTITLAVSYRRNNSRYVLPRLILLTGQFAITTFISVILILYFMGFTEKLNDVVIASYEYWANDELDEDDRRRAVSELFIYAIGTFVVIFMYAVYELFELYITRKYQNTLDTPPEFIPVRNQEPPRLAGPKLSIDQHQCVAPPPPPPPPYNPQYLSLNY
;
A
#
# COMPACT_ATOMS: atom_id res chain seq x y z
N MET A 1 6.56 36.71 22.80
CA MET A 1 7.97 36.32 23.02
C MET A 1 7.94 35.02 23.83
N ALA A 2 8.83 34.07 23.52
CA ALA A 2 8.84 32.66 23.93
C ALA A 2 8.73 32.42 25.48
N ILE A 3 8.33 31.27 26.02
CA ILE A 3 9.06 29.99 26.14
C ILE A 3 8.21 29.04 27.05
N TYR A 4 8.04 27.76 26.65
CA TYR A 4 8.09 26.46 27.39
C TYR A 4 7.71 26.32 28.90
N TYR A 5 7.32 25.19 29.53
CA TYR A 5 7.31 23.72 29.26
C TYR A 5 6.43 23.02 30.34
N ASN A 6 6.02 21.77 30.08
CA ASN A 6 5.75 20.65 31.01
C ASN A 6 4.38 20.49 31.70
N GLY A 7 3.78 19.31 31.47
CA GLY A 7 2.61 18.79 32.18
C GLY A 7 2.15 17.47 31.59
N ILE A 8 2.96 16.43 31.76
CA ILE A 8 2.60 15.02 31.55
C ILE A 8 1.52 14.62 32.58
N ASP A 9 0.59 13.77 32.12
CA ASP A 9 -0.37 12.98 32.90
C ASP A 9 -1.51 13.72 33.63
N ILE A 10 -2.67 13.78 32.99
CA ILE A 10 -3.99 13.38 33.54
C ILE A 10 -4.93 13.24 32.33
N PHE A 11 -5.36 12.00 32.05
CA PHE A 11 -6.48 11.52 31.23
C PHE A 11 -6.16 10.20 30.47
N ASN A 12 -5.46 9.29 31.15
CA ASN A 12 -5.98 7.93 31.26
C ASN A 12 -7.33 8.02 32.00
N GLU A 13 -8.38 7.36 31.50
CA GLU A 13 -9.74 7.16 32.10
C GLU A 13 -10.95 7.58 31.24
N LEU A 14 -10.85 7.73 29.91
CA LEU A 14 -12.06 7.67 29.05
C LEU A 14 -11.78 6.87 27.77
N GLY A 15 -12.15 5.60 27.83
CA GLY A 15 -11.88 4.56 26.83
C GLY A 15 -12.37 4.89 25.42
N TRP A 16 -11.46 5.39 24.59
CA TRP A 16 -11.59 5.38 23.14
C TRP A 16 -11.25 4.01 22.57
N ARG A 17 -12.07 3.00 22.88
CA ARG A 17 -12.06 1.75 22.10
C ARG A 17 -13.07 1.90 20.97
N ARG A 18 -12.71 2.68 19.93
CA ARG A 18 -13.49 2.78 18.69
C ARG A 18 -13.42 1.42 17.99
N ARG A 19 -14.39 0.54 18.29
CA ARG A 19 -14.61 -0.71 17.57
C ARG A 19 -15.20 -0.36 16.21
N TYR A 20 -14.37 -0.44 15.17
CA TYR A 20 -14.83 -0.35 13.79
C TYR A 20 -15.65 -1.60 13.48
N TYR A 21 -16.98 -1.46 13.43
CA TYR A 21 -17.83 -2.46 12.79
C TYR A 21 -17.72 -2.25 11.28
N PHE A 22 -17.05 -3.17 10.59
CA PHE A 22 -17.07 -3.24 9.14
C PHE A 22 -18.27 -4.09 8.72
N PRO A 23 -19.18 -3.58 7.85
CA PRO A 23 -20.20 -4.42 7.25
C PRO A 23 -19.52 -5.41 6.30
N THR A 24 -19.65 -6.69 6.64
CA THR A 24 -19.17 -7.85 5.91
C THR A 24 -20.07 -8.15 4.73
N ASP A 25 -19.90 -7.46 3.60
CA ASP A 25 -20.55 -7.89 2.36
C ASP A 25 -19.58 -7.74 1.17
N ARG A 26 -19.28 -8.90 0.56
CA ARG A 26 -18.31 -9.19 -0.53
C ARG A 26 -16.91 -9.63 -0.10
N CYS A 27 -16.85 -10.86 0.41
CA CYS A 27 -15.64 -11.67 0.41
C CYS A 27 -15.37 -12.20 -1.01
N GLN A 28 -14.47 -11.57 -1.76
CA GLN A 28 -13.87 -12.18 -2.94
C GLN A 28 -12.34 -12.05 -2.88
N MET A 29 -11.72 -13.21 -2.67
CA MET A 29 -10.34 -13.64 -2.89
C MET A 29 -9.20 -13.24 -1.91
N LEU A 30 -8.82 -14.30 -1.18
CA LEU A 30 -7.57 -14.71 -0.54
C LEU A 30 -6.97 -13.91 0.66
N CYS A 31 -6.83 -14.67 1.75
CA CYS A 31 -6.09 -14.46 3.01
C CYS A 31 -6.45 -13.29 3.94
N CYS A 32 -7.01 -12.17 3.47
CA CYS A 32 -7.32 -11.02 4.36
C CYS A 32 -8.81 -10.84 4.70
N CYS A 33 -9.64 -11.87 4.54
CA CYS A 33 -11.09 -11.79 4.82
C CYS A 33 -11.45 -11.53 6.30
N CYS A 34 -10.54 -11.79 7.24
CA CYS A 34 -10.79 -11.61 8.68
C CYS A 34 -9.94 -10.52 9.34
N TRP A 35 -9.01 -9.89 8.60
CA TRP A 35 -8.09 -8.89 9.15
C TRP A 35 -8.40 -7.50 8.61
N PRO A 36 -8.33 -6.45 9.46
CA PRO A 36 -8.44 -5.07 9.00
C PRO A 36 -7.41 -4.80 7.89
N PRO A 37 -7.78 -4.08 6.82
CA PRO A 37 -6.92 -3.88 5.65
C PRO A 37 -5.57 -3.22 6.02
N TYR A 38 -5.55 -2.39 7.07
CA TYR A 38 -4.33 -1.82 7.64
C TYR A 38 -3.32 -2.88 8.10
N HIS A 39 -3.75 -3.87 8.88
CA HIS A 39 -2.82 -4.87 9.44
C HIS A 39 -2.27 -5.80 8.34
N CYS A 40 -3.09 -6.10 7.33
CA CYS A 40 -2.67 -6.85 6.16
C CYS A 40 -1.62 -6.05 5.35
N ALA A 41 -1.89 -4.78 5.03
CA ALA A 41 -0.94 -3.91 4.31
C ALA A 41 0.37 -3.72 5.08
N LEU A 42 0.30 -3.51 6.41
CA LEU A 42 1.48 -3.35 7.24
C LEU A 42 2.33 -4.63 7.29
N ALA A 43 1.70 -5.80 7.42
CA ALA A 43 2.42 -7.07 7.44
C ALA A 43 3.17 -7.33 6.13
N LEU A 44 2.52 -7.10 4.99
CA LEU A 44 3.15 -7.22 3.66
C LEU A 44 4.33 -6.24 3.50
N SER A 45 4.13 -4.98 3.88
CA SER A 45 5.19 -3.96 3.85
C SER A 45 6.40 -4.31 4.73
N VAL A 46 6.17 -4.95 5.87
CA VAL A 46 7.26 -5.45 6.74
C VAL A 46 7.97 -6.62 6.07
N ILE A 47 7.23 -7.57 5.48
CA ILE A 47 7.82 -8.71 4.76
C ILE A 47 8.75 -8.18 3.64
N ASP A 48 8.30 -7.23 2.84
CA ASP A 48 9.12 -6.63 1.77
C ASP A 48 10.39 -5.97 2.30
N THR A 49 10.23 -5.14 3.33
CA THR A 49 11.38 -4.46 3.95
C THR A 49 12.37 -5.47 4.51
N THR A 50 11.90 -6.59 5.08
CA THR A 50 12.78 -7.65 5.58
C THR A 50 13.50 -8.40 4.45
N ILE A 51 12.80 -8.71 3.35
CA ILE A 51 13.40 -9.38 2.20
C ILE A 51 14.49 -8.50 1.58
N VAL A 52 14.19 -7.22 1.31
CA VAL A 52 15.17 -6.26 0.76
C VAL A 52 16.32 -6.04 1.74
N GLY A 53 16.04 -5.98 3.04
CA GLY A 53 17.07 -5.88 4.08
C GLY A 53 18.02 -7.08 4.12
N ILE A 54 17.50 -8.30 3.95
CA ILE A 54 18.33 -9.51 3.85
C ILE A 54 19.22 -9.46 2.60
N PHE A 55 18.69 -9.05 1.45
CA PHE A 55 19.49 -8.91 0.23
C PHE A 55 20.58 -7.84 0.36
N ALA A 56 20.26 -6.68 0.95
CA ALA A 56 21.24 -5.63 1.20
C ALA A 56 22.34 -6.11 2.16
N TYR A 57 21.97 -6.82 3.23
CA TYR A 57 22.93 -7.40 4.19
C TYR A 57 23.83 -8.45 3.54
N ARG A 58 23.27 -9.37 2.75
CA ARG A 58 24.05 -10.39 2.05
C ARG A 58 25.04 -9.79 1.07
N THR A 59 24.62 -8.76 0.35
CA THR A 59 25.50 -8.03 -0.58
C THR A 59 26.61 -7.30 0.17
N ALA A 60 26.30 -6.72 1.34
CA ALA A 60 27.31 -6.11 2.20
C ALA A 60 28.34 -7.12 2.72
N ASP A 61 27.91 -8.32 3.14
CA ASP A 61 28.81 -9.41 3.58
C ASP A 61 29.72 -9.88 2.43
N LEU A 62 29.17 -10.03 1.21
CA LEU A 62 29.96 -10.37 0.04
C LEU A 62 31.00 -9.29 -0.29
N LEU A 63 30.59 -8.02 -0.30
CA LEU A 63 31.48 -6.88 -0.56
C LEU A 63 32.59 -6.78 0.49
N TYR A 64 32.27 -7.02 1.77
CA TYR A 64 33.25 -7.01 2.86
C TYR A 64 34.28 -8.14 2.70
N ARG A 65 33.84 -9.35 2.33
CA ARG A 65 34.73 -10.49 2.08
C ARG A 65 35.59 -10.32 0.84
N SER A 66 35.11 -9.57 -0.16
CA SER A 66 35.80 -9.26 -1.42
C SER A 66 36.97 -8.26 -1.26
N GLY A 67 37.21 -7.75 -0.03
CA GLY A 67 37.94 -6.53 0.37
C GLY A 67 39.33 -6.17 -0.19
N ASN A 68 39.82 -6.80 -1.25
CA ASN A 68 40.99 -6.36 -2.02
C ASN A 68 40.80 -6.35 -3.55
N ASN A 69 39.82 -7.07 -4.10
CA ASN A 69 39.52 -7.12 -5.55
C ASN A 69 38.11 -6.57 -5.82
N THR A 70 37.85 -5.35 -5.37
CA THR A 70 36.50 -4.79 -5.40
C THR A 70 36.08 -4.47 -6.83
N ASN A 71 35.25 -5.34 -7.42
CA ASN A 71 34.60 -5.07 -8.69
C ASN A 71 33.62 -3.90 -8.51
N TRP A 72 33.75 -2.84 -9.34
CA TRP A 72 32.86 -1.67 -9.29
C TRP A 72 31.38 -2.03 -9.40
N ILE A 73 31.08 -3.16 -10.06
CA ILE A 73 29.75 -3.74 -10.21
C ILE A 73 29.17 -4.13 -8.85
N GLU A 74 29.94 -4.81 -7.99
CA GLU A 74 29.48 -5.25 -6.65
C GLU A 74 29.15 -4.06 -5.75
N PHE A 75 30.00 -3.03 -5.80
CA PHE A 75 29.77 -1.79 -5.06
C PHE A 75 28.52 -1.06 -5.58
N GLY A 76 28.33 -1.01 -6.90
CA GLY A 76 27.13 -0.42 -7.52
C GLY A 76 25.85 -1.14 -7.10
N ILE A 77 25.84 -2.47 -7.13
CA ILE A 77 24.69 -3.28 -6.70
C ILE A 77 24.37 -3.03 -5.22
N PHE A 78 25.39 -2.97 -4.37
CA PHE A 78 25.21 -2.66 -2.95
C PHE A 78 24.54 -1.30 -2.72
N LEU A 79 25.01 -0.25 -3.41
CA LEU A 79 24.45 1.10 -3.28
C LEU A 79 22.99 1.16 -3.72
N ILE A 80 22.65 0.48 -4.82
CA ILE A 80 21.26 0.39 -5.31
C ILE A 80 20.38 -0.33 -4.29
N LEU A 81 20.81 -1.49 -3.78
CA LEU A 81 20.04 -2.26 -2.78
C LEU A 81 19.88 -1.51 -1.46
N LEU A 82 20.90 -0.77 -1.01
CA LEU A 82 20.81 0.10 0.15
C LEU A 82 19.78 1.22 -0.06
N GLY A 83 19.77 1.84 -1.24
CA GLY A 83 18.78 2.84 -1.62
C GLY A 83 17.36 2.29 -1.56
N PHE A 84 17.12 1.12 -2.16
CA PHE A 84 15.83 0.44 -2.08
C PHE A 84 15.44 0.11 -0.65
N PHE A 85 16.36 -0.40 0.18
CA PHE A 85 16.09 -0.68 1.59
C PHE A 85 15.65 0.57 2.36
N ILE A 86 16.32 1.71 2.15
CA ILE A 86 15.94 2.98 2.79
C ILE A 86 14.55 3.43 2.33
N CYS A 87 14.27 3.35 1.03
CA CYS A 87 12.95 3.70 0.49
C CYS A 87 11.83 2.82 1.05
N GLU A 88 12.07 1.50 1.15
CA GLU A 88 11.16 0.53 1.76
C GLU A 88 10.90 0.79 3.24
N LEU A 89 11.97 1.07 3.98
CA LEU A 89 11.89 1.38 5.40
C LEU A 89 11.09 2.67 5.65
N LEU A 90 11.38 3.74 4.89
CA LEU A 90 10.65 5.00 5.00
C LEU A 90 9.17 4.82 4.64
N SER A 91 8.90 4.09 3.56
CA SER A 91 7.56 3.74 3.12
C SER A 91 6.77 2.99 4.21
N THR A 92 7.36 1.97 4.82
CA THR A 92 6.76 1.19 5.93
C THR A 92 6.49 2.07 7.16
N ILE A 93 7.42 2.97 7.51
CA ILE A 93 7.23 3.92 8.62
C ILE A 93 6.06 4.87 8.32
N THR A 94 5.97 5.41 7.10
CA THR A 94 4.87 6.32 6.73
C THR A 94 3.51 5.61 6.77
N LEU A 95 3.46 4.34 6.35
CA LEU A 95 2.27 3.50 6.45
C LEU A 95 1.86 3.26 7.91
N ALA A 96 2.83 3.01 8.80
CA ALA A 96 2.57 2.86 10.22
C ALA A 96 2.05 4.16 10.87
N VAL A 97 2.61 5.32 10.48
CA VAL A 97 2.16 6.64 10.94
C VAL A 97 0.77 6.99 10.43
N SER A 98 0.39 6.54 9.22
CA SER A 98 -0.93 6.76 8.64
C SER A 98 -2.06 6.31 9.58
N TYR A 99 -1.89 5.17 10.25
CA TYR A 99 -2.88 4.66 11.19
C TYR A 99 -3.04 5.54 12.43
N ARG A 100 -1.93 6.10 12.96
CA ARG A 100 -1.99 7.00 14.13
C ARG A 100 -2.59 8.36 13.79
N ARG A 101 -2.31 8.89 12.60
CA ARG A 101 -2.78 10.22 12.17
C ARG A 101 -4.09 10.22 11.40
N ASN A 102 -4.62 9.04 11.06
CA ASN A 102 -5.86 8.85 10.31
C ASN A 102 -5.96 9.74 9.05
N ASN A 103 -4.85 9.81 8.29
CA ASN A 103 -4.73 10.64 7.10
C ASN A 103 -4.18 9.78 5.95
N SER A 104 -4.89 9.78 4.83
CA SER A 104 -4.59 8.97 3.64
C SER A 104 -3.31 9.41 2.92
N ARG A 105 -2.88 10.66 3.08
CA ARG A 105 -1.65 11.18 2.45
C ARG A 105 -0.38 10.41 2.84
N TYR A 106 -0.36 9.82 4.03
CA TYR A 106 0.77 9.02 4.50
C TYR A 106 0.85 7.62 3.89
N VAL A 107 -0.18 7.19 3.15
CA VAL A 107 -0.19 5.90 2.41
C VAL A 107 0.43 6.05 1.01
N LEU A 108 0.44 7.27 0.47
CA LEU A 108 0.93 7.56 -0.89
C LEU A 108 2.38 7.11 -1.14
N PRO A 109 3.35 7.31 -0.23
CA PRO A 109 4.72 6.85 -0.45
C PRO A 109 4.80 5.35 -0.76
N ARG A 110 4.01 4.52 -0.05
CA ARG A 110 3.93 3.07 -0.30
C ARG A 110 3.36 2.76 -1.67
N LEU A 111 2.27 3.42 -2.05
CA LEU A 111 1.62 3.19 -3.34
C LEU A 111 2.50 3.60 -4.52
N ILE A 112 3.21 4.72 -4.42
CA ILE A 112 4.13 5.18 -5.46
C ILE A 112 5.28 4.19 -5.61
N LEU A 113 5.88 3.76 -4.50
CA LEU A 113 6.98 2.80 -4.50
C LEU A 113 6.57 1.46 -5.13
N LEU A 114 5.43 0.92 -4.70
CA LEU A 114 4.89 -0.35 -5.19
C LEU A 114 4.48 -0.28 -6.68
N THR A 115 3.96 0.86 -7.13
CA THR A 115 3.67 1.09 -8.57
C THR A 115 4.95 1.14 -9.40
N GLY A 116 6.01 1.74 -8.86
CA GLY A 116 7.33 1.78 -9.49
C GLY A 116 7.94 0.38 -9.62
N GLN A 117 7.85 -0.43 -8.57
CA GLN A 117 8.29 -1.83 -8.59
C GLN A 117 7.51 -2.63 -9.63
N PHE A 118 6.17 -2.53 -9.63
CA PHE A 118 5.33 -3.20 -10.62
C PHE A 118 5.66 -2.81 -12.07
N ALA A 119 6.01 -1.54 -12.32
CA ALA A 119 6.43 -1.08 -13.64
C ALA A 119 7.76 -1.74 -14.07
N ILE A 120 8.73 -1.85 -13.17
CA ILE A 120 10.01 -2.51 -13.42
C ILE A 120 9.79 -4.02 -13.62
N THR A 121 8.99 -4.66 -12.76
CA THR A 121 8.64 -6.09 -12.86
C THR A 121 7.95 -6.39 -14.20
N THR A 122 7.05 -5.52 -14.65
CA THR A 122 6.41 -5.63 -15.97
C THR A 122 7.42 -5.47 -17.10
N PHE A 123 8.32 -4.50 -17.01
CA PHE A 123 9.38 -4.30 -18.01
C PHE A 123 10.29 -5.54 -18.13
N ILE A 124 10.73 -6.11 -17.01
CA ILE A 124 11.54 -7.34 -17.03
C ILE A 124 10.74 -8.52 -17.59
N SER A 125 9.46 -8.63 -17.23
CA SER A 125 8.57 -9.66 -17.78
C SER A 125 8.46 -9.59 -19.31
N VAL A 126 8.36 -8.37 -19.87
CA VAL A 126 8.36 -8.17 -21.33
C VAL A 126 9.67 -8.64 -21.96
N ILE A 127 10.82 -8.32 -21.36
CA ILE A 127 12.12 -8.79 -21.84
C ILE A 127 12.19 -10.33 -21.82
N LEU A 128 11.73 -10.97 -20.74
CA LEU A 128 11.72 -12.42 -20.63
C LEU A 128 10.76 -13.08 -21.64
N ILE A 129 9.60 -12.47 -21.90
CA ILE A 129 8.70 -12.97 -22.95
C ILE A 129 9.38 -12.90 -24.31
N LEU A 130 10.04 -11.78 -24.64
CA LEU A 130 10.82 -11.65 -25.88
C LEU A 130 11.94 -12.69 -25.95
N TYR A 131 12.59 -12.97 -24.82
CA TYR A 131 13.60 -14.01 -24.70
C TYR A 131 13.06 -15.39 -25.10
N PHE A 132 11.88 -15.79 -24.61
CA PHE A 132 11.26 -17.07 -24.98
C PHE A 132 10.57 -17.08 -26.35
N MET A 133 10.22 -15.91 -26.91
CA MET A 133 9.65 -15.79 -28.26
C MET A 133 10.67 -16.00 -29.40
N GLY A 134 11.95 -16.19 -29.08
CA GLY A 134 13.00 -16.49 -30.06
C GLY A 134 14.04 -15.40 -30.24
N PHE A 135 14.02 -14.32 -29.45
CA PHE A 135 15.09 -13.32 -29.42
C PHE A 135 16.28 -13.72 -28.53
N THR A 136 16.36 -14.99 -28.13
CA THR A 136 17.36 -15.54 -27.22
C THR A 136 18.79 -15.21 -27.64
N GLU A 137 19.16 -15.45 -28.90
CA GLU A 137 20.52 -15.20 -29.40
C GLU A 137 20.91 -13.71 -29.27
N LYS A 138 20.03 -12.80 -29.70
CA LYS A 138 20.29 -11.36 -29.64
C LYS A 138 20.39 -10.85 -28.22
N LEU A 139 19.52 -11.33 -27.32
CA LEU A 139 19.53 -10.92 -25.92
C LEU A 139 20.75 -11.49 -25.19
N ASN A 140 21.12 -12.74 -25.45
CA ASN A 140 22.34 -13.33 -24.90
C ASN A 140 23.59 -12.55 -25.35
N ASP A 141 23.68 -12.21 -26.63
CA ASP A 141 24.79 -11.40 -27.16
C ASP A 141 24.87 -10.03 -26.49
N VAL A 142 23.72 -9.34 -26.29
CA VAL A 142 23.69 -8.05 -25.58
C VAL A 142 24.14 -8.18 -24.13
N VAL A 143 23.70 -9.23 -23.43
CA VAL A 143 24.08 -9.45 -22.02
C VAL A 143 25.58 -9.75 -21.90
N ILE A 144 26.11 -10.62 -22.76
CA ILE A 144 27.53 -11.00 -22.75
C ILE A 144 28.40 -9.80 -23.14
N ALA A 145 28.05 -9.07 -24.21
CA ALA A 145 28.78 -7.88 -24.61
C ALA A 145 28.77 -6.79 -23.53
N SER A 146 27.66 -6.66 -22.79
CA SER A 146 27.59 -5.74 -21.65
C SER A 146 28.52 -6.20 -20.53
N TYR A 147 28.55 -7.50 -20.23
CA TYR A 147 29.46 -8.06 -19.23
C TYR A 147 30.93 -7.82 -19.62
N GLU A 148 31.33 -8.15 -20.85
CA GLU A 148 32.70 -7.94 -21.35
C GLU A 148 33.12 -6.47 -21.24
N TYR A 149 32.20 -5.54 -21.56
CA TYR A 149 32.45 -4.10 -21.44
C TYR A 149 32.69 -3.66 -19.99
N TRP A 150 31.88 -4.13 -19.04
CA TRP A 150 31.99 -3.73 -17.63
C TRP A 150 33.09 -4.48 -16.87
N ALA A 151 33.36 -5.73 -17.24
CA ALA A 151 34.43 -6.55 -16.69
C ALA A 151 35.80 -6.24 -17.31
N ASN A 152 35.82 -5.56 -18.47
CA ASN A 152 37.02 -5.28 -19.25
C ASN A 152 37.82 -6.57 -19.55
N ASP A 153 37.10 -7.64 -19.85
CA ASP A 153 37.63 -8.98 -20.11
C ASP A 153 36.79 -9.64 -21.21
N GLU A 154 37.43 -10.11 -22.28
CA GLU A 154 36.76 -10.79 -23.40
C GLU A 154 36.65 -12.29 -23.09
N LEU A 155 35.45 -12.87 -23.22
CA LEU A 155 35.27 -14.29 -22.95
C LEU A 155 35.80 -15.13 -24.12
N ASP A 156 36.46 -16.24 -23.78
CA ASP A 156 36.79 -17.29 -24.75
C ASP A 156 35.53 -17.96 -25.32
N GLU A 157 35.64 -18.57 -26.50
CA GLU A 157 34.49 -19.18 -27.19
C GLU A 157 33.81 -20.28 -26.36
N ASP A 158 34.60 -21.06 -25.62
CA ASP A 158 34.09 -22.14 -24.76
C ASP A 158 33.34 -21.59 -23.55
N ASP A 159 33.85 -20.52 -22.93
CA ASP A 159 33.20 -19.86 -21.79
C ASP A 159 31.94 -19.11 -22.22
N ARG A 160 31.94 -18.52 -23.41
CA ARG A 160 30.75 -17.90 -24.01
C ARG A 160 29.63 -18.92 -24.23
N ARG A 161 29.95 -20.12 -24.71
CA ARG A 161 28.95 -21.21 -24.87
C ARG A 161 28.38 -21.66 -23.53
N ARG A 162 29.21 -21.77 -22.49
CA ARG A 162 28.76 -22.09 -21.13
C ARG A 162 27.85 -20.99 -20.59
N ALA A 163 28.25 -19.74 -20.72
CA ALA A 163 27.48 -18.58 -20.28
C ALA A 163 26.09 -18.55 -20.91
N VAL A 164 25.97 -18.82 -22.22
CA VAL A 164 24.68 -18.91 -22.91
C VAL A 164 23.78 -20.01 -22.32
N SER A 165 24.35 -21.20 -22.07
CA SER A 165 23.60 -22.32 -21.49
C SER A 165 23.13 -22.02 -20.06
N GLU A 166 23.98 -21.40 -19.25
CA GLU A 166 23.64 -20.99 -17.89
C GLU A 166 22.58 -19.88 -17.90
N LEU A 167 22.72 -18.90 -18.79
CA LEU A 167 21.81 -17.77 -18.92
C LEU A 167 20.39 -18.23 -19.29
N PHE A 168 20.27 -19.29 -20.09
CA PHE A 168 18.97 -19.90 -20.39
C PHE A 168 18.31 -20.52 -19.14
N ILE A 169 19.08 -21.23 -18.31
CA ILE A 169 18.59 -21.81 -17.05
C ILE A 169 18.18 -20.69 -16.08
N TYR A 170 18.99 -19.64 -15.96
CA TYR A 170 18.69 -18.46 -15.17
C TYR A 170 17.44 -17.73 -15.68
N ALA A 171 17.23 -17.64 -17.00
CA ALA A 171 16.04 -17.01 -17.58
C ALA A 171 14.75 -17.77 -17.18
N ILE A 172 14.77 -19.11 -17.19
CA ILE A 172 13.64 -19.93 -16.75
C ILE A 172 13.36 -19.70 -15.25
N GLY A 173 14.40 -19.78 -14.41
CA GLY A 173 14.25 -19.56 -12.98
C GLY A 173 13.72 -18.15 -12.67
N THR A 174 14.27 -17.15 -13.34
CA THR A 174 13.87 -15.75 -13.19
C THR A 174 12.43 -15.53 -13.63
N PHE A 175 11.98 -16.17 -14.71
CA PHE A 175 10.58 -16.08 -15.16
C PHE A 175 9.59 -16.57 -14.11
N VAL A 176 9.86 -17.72 -13.47
CA VAL A 176 9.00 -18.26 -12.42
C VAL A 176 8.96 -17.33 -11.20
N VAL A 177 10.12 -16.82 -10.77
CA VAL A 177 10.23 -15.91 -9.62
C VAL A 177 9.51 -14.60 -9.89
N ILE A 178 9.72 -14.00 -11.07
CA ILE A 178 9.08 -12.74 -11.47
C ILE A 178 7.57 -12.91 -11.61
N PHE A 179 7.09 -14.03 -12.14
CA PHE A 179 5.65 -14.29 -12.21
C PHE A 179 5.02 -14.36 -10.82
N MET A 180 5.64 -15.09 -9.87
CA MET A 180 5.16 -15.12 -8.49
C MET A 180 5.22 -13.75 -7.82
N TYR A 181 6.30 -12.99 -8.05
CA TYR A 181 6.45 -11.65 -7.52
C TYR A 181 5.41 -10.67 -8.09
N ALA A 182 5.09 -10.74 -9.38
CA ALA A 182 4.06 -9.90 -9.99
C ALA A 182 2.67 -10.16 -9.39
N VAL A 183 2.33 -11.43 -9.10
CA VAL A 183 1.08 -11.77 -8.41
C VAL A 183 1.07 -11.20 -6.98
N TYR A 184 2.20 -11.29 -6.28
CA TYR A 184 2.38 -10.72 -4.95
C TYR A 184 2.23 -9.19 -4.95
N GLU A 185 2.90 -8.48 -5.88
CA GLU A 185 2.81 -7.03 -6.03
C GLU A 185 1.37 -6.58 -6.34
N LEU A 186 0.66 -7.29 -7.23
CA LEU A 186 -0.74 -6.99 -7.54
C LEU A 186 -1.65 -7.14 -6.31
N PHE A 187 -1.44 -8.20 -5.53
CA PHE A 187 -2.17 -8.41 -4.29
C PHE A 187 -1.89 -7.28 -3.28
N GLU A 188 -0.63 -6.90 -3.11
CA GLU A 188 -0.27 -5.83 -2.20
C GLU A 188 -0.78 -4.45 -2.64
N LEU A 189 -0.72 -4.15 -3.95
CA LEU A 189 -1.27 -2.93 -4.53
C LEU A 189 -2.77 -2.83 -4.25
N TYR A 190 -3.48 -3.95 -4.45
CA TYR A 190 -4.91 -4.03 -4.19
C TYR A 190 -5.23 -3.75 -2.71
N ILE A 191 -4.55 -4.42 -1.77
CA ILE A 191 -4.80 -4.25 -0.33
C ILE A 191 -4.43 -2.83 0.14
N THR A 192 -3.30 -2.30 -0.31
CA THR A 192 -2.83 -0.96 0.08
C THR A 192 -3.76 0.13 -0.46
N ARG A 193 -4.27 -0.03 -1.69
CA ARG A 193 -5.27 0.88 -2.27
C ARG A 193 -6.63 0.77 -1.59
N LYS A 194 -7.04 -0.44 -1.20
CA LYS A 194 -8.24 -0.65 -0.38
C LYS A 194 -8.13 0.02 0.99
N TYR A 195 -6.96 -0.05 1.62
CA TYR A 195 -6.69 0.66 2.88
C TYR A 195 -6.78 2.18 2.69
N GLN A 196 -6.17 2.74 1.64
CA GLN A 196 -6.28 4.16 1.32
C GLN A 196 -7.75 4.60 1.15
N ASN A 197 -8.54 3.86 0.36
CA ASN A 197 -9.95 4.17 0.14
C ASN A 197 -10.76 4.14 1.45
N THR A 198 -10.40 3.30 2.41
CA THR A 198 -11.04 3.22 3.73
C THR A 198 -10.75 4.46 4.58
N LEU A 199 -9.63 5.15 4.36
CA LEU A 199 -9.29 6.42 5.01
C LEU A 199 -9.95 7.61 4.30
N ASP A 200 -10.08 7.55 2.98
CA ASP A 200 -10.69 8.63 2.17
C ASP A 200 -12.22 8.63 2.25
N THR A 201 -12.85 7.49 2.54
CA THR A 201 -14.28 7.41 2.84
C THR A 201 -14.50 7.55 4.34
N PRO A 202 -15.00 8.69 4.84
CA PRO A 202 -15.44 8.75 6.23
C PRO A 202 -16.52 7.67 6.42
N PRO A 203 -16.51 6.93 7.55
CA PRO A 203 -17.57 5.94 7.81
C PRO A 203 -18.90 6.67 7.68
N GLU A 204 -19.82 6.08 6.90
CA GLU A 204 -21.19 6.58 6.77
C GLU A 204 -21.67 7.07 8.12
N PHE A 205 -22.12 8.31 8.16
CA PHE A 205 -22.77 8.90 9.31
C PHE A 205 -23.99 8.01 9.58
N ILE A 206 -23.86 7.01 10.46
CA ILE A 206 -25.01 6.31 11.01
C ILE A 206 -25.67 7.41 11.84
N PRO A 207 -26.83 7.98 11.42
CA PRO A 207 -27.50 8.93 12.28
C PRO A 207 -27.80 8.15 13.55
N VAL A 208 -27.20 8.58 14.66
CA VAL A 208 -27.59 8.10 15.98
C VAL A 208 -29.08 8.38 16.03
N ARG A 209 -29.91 7.34 15.88
CA ARG A 209 -31.36 7.44 16.06
C ARG A 209 -31.50 8.06 17.43
N ASN A 210 -31.94 9.32 17.47
CA ASN A 210 -32.02 10.12 18.69
C ASN A 210 -32.54 9.21 19.79
N GLN A 211 -31.66 8.80 20.70
CA GLN A 211 -32.11 8.27 21.97
C GLN A 211 -32.76 9.50 22.60
N GLU A 212 -34.09 9.57 22.49
CA GLU A 212 -34.86 10.51 23.29
C GLU A 212 -34.33 10.39 24.72
N PRO A 213 -33.98 11.53 25.36
CA PRO A 213 -33.49 11.50 26.72
C PRO A 213 -34.50 10.72 27.56
N PRO A 214 -34.04 9.87 28.52
CA PRO A 214 -34.94 9.05 29.31
C PRO A 214 -35.94 9.96 29.99
N ARG A 215 -37.18 9.99 29.49
CA ARG A 215 -38.28 10.68 30.14
C ARG A 215 -38.44 10.01 31.50
N LEU A 216 -38.32 10.81 32.56
CA LEU A 216 -38.67 10.41 33.92
C LEU A 216 -40.04 9.72 33.84
N ALA A 217 -40.09 8.45 34.25
CA ALA A 217 -41.31 7.68 34.24
C ALA A 217 -42.33 8.31 35.22
N GLY A 218 -43.23 9.13 34.68
CA GLY A 218 -44.50 9.45 35.32
C GLY A 218 -45.43 8.23 35.30
N PRO A 219 -46.41 8.13 36.22
CA PRO A 219 -47.15 6.90 36.45
C PRO A 219 -47.99 6.50 35.24
N LYS A 220 -47.95 5.21 34.91
CA LYS A 220 -48.73 4.55 33.85
C LYS A 220 -50.23 4.84 33.99
N LEU A 221 -50.85 5.37 32.93
CA LEU A 221 -52.28 5.20 32.68
C LEU A 221 -52.51 4.72 31.23
N SER A 222 -52.97 3.46 31.12
CA SER A 222 -53.97 2.87 30.21
C SER A 222 -54.23 3.52 28.83
N ILE A 223 -54.07 2.84 27.68
CA ILE A 223 -54.92 1.81 27.01
C ILE A 223 -55.41 2.37 25.66
N ASP A 224 -55.29 1.55 24.61
CA ASP A 224 -55.97 1.53 23.29
C ASP A 224 -56.17 2.82 22.46
N GLN A 225 -55.63 2.86 21.22
CA GLN A 225 -56.42 3.26 20.02
C GLN A 225 -55.67 2.94 18.70
N HIS A 226 -56.39 2.36 17.75
CA HIS A 226 -56.01 2.06 16.37
C HIS A 226 -55.75 3.29 15.45
N GLN A 227 -55.05 3.00 14.34
CA GLN A 227 -55.31 3.47 12.96
C GLN A 227 -54.79 4.84 12.45
N CYS A 228 -54.34 4.75 11.18
CA CYS A 228 -54.55 5.66 10.05
C CYS A 228 -53.35 6.38 9.43
N VAL A 229 -53.19 6.08 8.13
CA VAL A 229 -52.32 6.68 7.11
C VAL A 229 -52.57 8.20 7.01
N ALA A 230 -51.51 9.01 6.99
CA ALA A 230 -51.61 10.45 6.81
C ALA A 230 -51.63 10.84 5.31
N PRO A 231 -52.48 11.79 4.87
CA PRO A 231 -52.60 12.24 3.47
C PRO A 231 -51.53 13.30 3.10
N PRO A 232 -51.29 13.55 1.79
CA PRO A 232 -50.22 14.45 1.34
C PRO A 232 -50.50 15.94 1.61
N PRO A 233 -49.44 16.78 1.72
CA PRO A 233 -49.56 18.17 2.17
C PRO A 233 -50.15 19.12 1.10
N PRO A 234 -50.87 20.19 1.52
CA PRO A 234 -51.46 21.19 0.62
C PRO A 234 -50.44 22.20 0.06
N PRO A 235 -50.76 22.87 -1.08
CA PRO A 235 -49.85 23.79 -1.76
C PRO A 235 -49.69 25.14 -1.03
N PRO A 236 -48.56 25.85 -1.26
CA PRO A 236 -48.25 27.10 -0.56
C PRO A 236 -49.09 28.30 -1.03
N PRO A 237 -49.34 29.30 -0.16
CA PRO A 237 -50.14 30.49 -0.44
C PRO A 237 -49.43 31.50 -1.37
N PRO A 238 -50.18 32.40 -2.05
CA PRO A 238 -49.65 33.29 -3.09
C PRO A 238 -48.84 34.48 -2.52
N TYR A 239 -47.85 34.89 -3.31
CA TYR A 239 -46.85 35.92 -2.99
C TYR A 239 -47.46 37.34 -2.90
N ASN A 240 -47.26 38.05 -1.79
CA ASN A 240 -47.69 39.44 -1.60
C ASN A 240 -46.51 40.43 -1.79
N PRO A 241 -46.55 41.33 -2.79
CA PRO A 241 -45.44 42.23 -3.12
C PRO A 241 -45.31 43.49 -2.24
N GLN A 242 -46.07 43.63 -1.14
CA GLN A 242 -46.08 44.87 -0.34
C GLN A 242 -44.89 45.05 0.65
N TYR A 243 -43.90 44.15 0.69
CA TYR A 243 -42.78 44.23 1.64
C TYR A 243 -41.56 45.06 1.18
N LEU A 244 -41.66 45.83 0.08
CA LEU A 244 -40.52 46.55 -0.51
C LEU A 244 -40.50 48.07 -0.29
N SER A 245 -41.38 48.64 0.54
CA SER A 245 -41.47 50.11 0.72
C SER A 245 -41.46 50.57 2.17
N LEU A 246 -40.45 50.18 2.95
CA LEU A 246 -40.12 50.83 4.23
C LEU A 246 -38.67 50.52 4.60
N ASN A 247 -37.73 51.10 3.86
CA ASN A 247 -36.38 51.42 4.30
C ASN A 247 -35.87 52.55 3.41
N TYR A 248 -36.26 53.78 3.74
CA TYR A 248 -35.56 55.02 3.44
C TYR A 248 -35.32 55.73 4.76
#